data_AF-A0A424MKM8-F1
#
_entry.id   AF-A0A424MKM8-F1
#
_cell.length_a   1.000
_cell.length_b   1.000
_cell.length_c   1.000
_cell.angle_alpha   90.00
_cell.angle_beta   90.00
_cell.angle_gamma   90.00
#
_symmetry.space_group_name_H-M   'P 1'
#
loop_
_entity.id
_entity.type
_entity.pdbx_description
1 polymer ?
#
loop_
_entity_poly.entity_id
_entity_poly.type
_entity_poly.pdbx_seq_one_letter_code
_entity_poly.pdbx_strand_id
1 'polypeptide(L)'
;MRKKDKVRRHVWHESVGLRRVLLRFSVCKYHCRGCGRYFRQRLDGILPWRRSTEALKKQVYRQHTQGISRRSLASNCRKSDSTIARYYDHMYDLENRKLLTLQVPRVLGIDEHFFSRQMRFATTFCDLKTRRVFDVAPGQSHAALAPYLDD
;
A
#
# COMPACT_ATOMS: atom_id res chain seq x y z
N MET A 1 25.18 6.41 -22.55
CA MET A 1 25.17 5.31 -21.53
C MET A 1 25.73 4.05 -22.17
N ARG A 2 26.49 3.19 -21.46
CA ARG A 2 27.05 1.95 -22.04
C ARG A 2 26.37 0.72 -21.43
N LYS A 3 25.84 -0.17 -22.27
CA LYS A 3 25.40 -1.51 -21.86
C LYS A 3 26.62 -2.37 -21.55
N LYS A 4 26.65 -2.98 -20.37
CA LYS A 4 27.77 -3.77 -19.88
C LYS A 4 27.45 -5.26 -19.82
N ASP A 5 26.24 -5.59 -19.39
CA ASP A 5 25.85 -6.98 -19.14
C ASP A 5 24.32 -7.15 -19.17
N LYS A 6 23.84 -8.39 -19.09
CA LYS A 6 22.44 -8.75 -18.86
C LYS A 6 22.32 -9.59 -17.59
N VAL A 7 21.31 -9.30 -16.77
CA VAL A 7 21.03 -10.05 -15.54
C VAL A 7 19.63 -10.63 -15.61
N ARG A 8 19.49 -11.93 -15.33
CA ARG A 8 18.16 -12.56 -15.22
C ARG A 8 17.46 -12.14 -13.93
N ARG A 9 16.16 -11.88 -14.01
CA ARG A 9 15.29 -11.58 -12.89
C ARG A 9 14.09 -12.52 -12.88
N HIS A 10 13.68 -12.87 -11.66
CA HIS A 10 12.47 -13.63 -11.36
C HIS A 10 11.63 -12.74 -10.44
N VAL A 11 10.44 -12.35 -10.89
CA VAL A 11 9.58 -11.40 -10.18
C VAL A 11 8.16 -11.94 -10.09
N TRP A 12 7.62 -12.00 -8.88
CA TRP A 12 6.22 -12.44 -8.68
C TRP A 12 5.25 -11.34 -9.12
N HIS A 13 4.25 -11.73 -9.91
CA HIS A 13 3.24 -10.84 -10.45
C HIS A 13 1.86 -11.17 -9.89
N GLU A 14 0.88 -10.30 -10.16
CA GLU A 14 -0.51 -10.57 -9.81
C GLU A 14 -0.99 -11.86 -10.48
N SER A 15 -1.99 -12.47 -9.87
CA SER A 15 -2.62 -13.66 -10.41
C SER A 15 -3.36 -13.32 -11.70
N VAL A 16 -3.21 -14.16 -12.72
CA VAL A 16 -4.00 -14.08 -13.94
C VAL A 16 -5.11 -15.13 -13.82
N GLY A 17 -6.33 -14.67 -13.57
CA GLY A 17 -7.42 -15.52 -13.08
C GLY A 17 -7.03 -16.16 -11.74
N LEU A 18 -7.13 -17.49 -11.66
CA LEU A 18 -6.76 -18.25 -10.45
C LEU A 18 -5.27 -18.66 -10.43
N ARG A 19 -4.49 -18.30 -11.45
CA ARG A 19 -3.11 -18.77 -11.62
C ARG A 19 -2.13 -17.76 -11.07
N ARG A 20 -1.21 -18.24 -10.23
CA ARG A 20 -0.07 -17.46 -9.75
C ARG A 20 0.95 -17.27 -10.87
N VAL A 21 1.48 -16.06 -11.02
CA VAL A 21 2.40 -15.72 -12.11
C VAL A 21 3.79 -15.35 -11.59
N LEU A 22 4.81 -15.96 -12.20
CA LEU A 22 6.21 -15.60 -12.00
C LEU A 22 6.79 -15.13 -13.33
N LEU A 23 7.15 -13.84 -13.41
CA LEU A 23 7.78 -13.25 -14.57
C LEU A 23 9.28 -13.59 -14.57
N ARG A 24 9.77 -14.10 -15.69
CA ARG A 24 11.18 -14.42 -15.92
C ARG A 24 11.68 -13.63 -17.13
N PHE A 25 12.59 -12.69 -16.91
CA PHE A 25 13.11 -11.83 -17.97
C PHE A 25 14.54 -11.39 -17.68
N SER A 26 15.20 -10.84 -18.70
CA SER A 26 16.55 -10.31 -18.57
C SER A 26 16.52 -8.79 -18.60
N VAL A 27 17.26 -8.15 -17.69
CA VAL A 27 17.45 -6.70 -17.66
C VAL A 27 18.87 -6.33 -18.01
N CYS A 28 19.07 -5.21 -18.68
CA CYS A 28 20.41 -4.72 -18.98
C CYS A 28 21.07 -4.10 -17.72
N LYS A 29 22.37 -4.36 -17.52
CA LYS A 29 23.24 -3.61 -16.62
C LYS A 29 23.91 -2.51 -17.43
N TYR A 30 23.79 -1.28 -16.95
CA TYR A 30 24.32 -0.09 -17.58
C TYR A 30 25.41 0.55 -16.74
N HIS A 31 26.32 1.23 -17.42
CA HIS A 31 27.34 2.10 -16.84
C HIS A 31 27.15 3.52 -17.39
N CYS A 32 26.98 4.49 -16.48
CA CYS A 32 26.91 5.90 -16.83
C CYS A 32 28.31 6.42 -17.18
N ARG A 33 28.48 7.04 -18.35
CA ARG A 33 29.78 7.65 -18.72
C ARG A 33 30.03 8.99 -18.04
N GLY A 34 28.98 9.70 -17.60
CA GLY A 34 29.12 10.98 -16.90
C GLY A 34 29.46 10.81 -15.42
N CYS A 35 28.70 10.00 -14.69
CA CYS A 35 28.89 9.85 -13.23
C CYS A 35 29.60 8.55 -12.80
N GLY A 36 30.02 7.68 -13.73
CA GLY A 36 30.71 6.40 -13.43
C GLY A 36 29.86 5.32 -12.74
N ARG A 37 28.60 5.61 -12.39
CA ARG A 37 27.75 4.67 -11.64
C ARG A 37 27.22 3.54 -12.51
N TYR A 38 27.09 2.36 -11.89
CA TYR A 38 26.39 1.20 -12.46
C TYR A 38 24.94 1.15 -12.00
N PHE A 39 24.03 0.78 -12.90
CA PHE A 39 22.64 0.54 -12.54
C PHE A 39 22.00 -0.47 -13.47
N ARG A 40 20.89 -1.07 -13.02
CA ARG A 40 20.09 -1.99 -13.82
C ARG A 40 18.98 -1.21 -14.52
N GLN A 41 18.56 -1.68 -15.69
CA GLN A 41 17.38 -1.18 -16.38
C GLN A 41 16.21 -1.09 -15.40
N ARG A 42 15.61 0.10 -15.31
CA ARG A 42 14.38 0.32 -14.55
C ARG A 42 13.21 -0.24 -15.36
N LEU A 43 12.25 -0.80 -14.66
CA LEU A 43 11.04 -1.36 -15.26
C LEU A 43 9.86 -0.77 -14.53
N ASP A 44 8.88 -0.30 -15.30
CA ASP A 44 7.65 0.25 -14.74
C ASP A 44 6.88 -0.86 -14.02
N GLY A 45 6.30 -0.52 -12.87
CA GLY A 45 5.63 -1.49 -12.01
C GLY A 45 6.57 -2.41 -11.22
N ILE A 46 7.89 -2.23 -11.26
CA ILE A 46 8.86 -2.98 -10.44
C ILE A 46 9.87 -2.05 -9.78
N LEU A 47 9.62 -1.74 -8.51
CA LEU A 47 10.52 -0.92 -7.71
C LEU A 47 11.94 -1.50 -7.62
N PRO A 48 12.97 -0.64 -7.45
CA PRO A 48 14.35 -1.06 -7.26
C PRO A 48 14.48 -2.15 -6.18
N TRP A 49 15.30 -3.16 -6.46
CA TRP A 49 15.62 -4.27 -5.54
C TRP A 49 14.45 -5.21 -5.17
N ARG A 50 13.21 -4.87 -5.52
CA ARG A 50 12.04 -5.69 -5.19
C ARG A 50 11.94 -6.92 -6.10
N ARG A 51 11.43 -8.03 -5.54
CA ARG A 51 11.18 -9.30 -6.25
C ARG A 51 9.69 -9.56 -6.49
N SER A 52 8.88 -8.52 -6.40
CA SER A 52 7.46 -8.51 -6.71
C SER A 52 7.13 -7.25 -7.52
N THR A 53 6.13 -7.39 -8.39
CA THR A 53 5.54 -6.25 -9.08
C THR A 53 4.67 -5.42 -8.13
N GLU A 54 4.46 -4.16 -8.45
CA GLU A 54 3.50 -3.30 -7.76
C GLU A 54 2.07 -3.80 -7.94
N ALA A 55 1.74 -4.42 -9.10
CA ALA A 55 0.46 -5.05 -9.35
C ALA A 55 0.14 -6.15 -8.32
N LEU A 56 1.11 -7.02 -8.00
CA LEU A 56 0.93 -8.03 -6.95
C LEU A 56 0.62 -7.40 -5.59
N LYS A 57 1.28 -6.28 -5.25
CA LYS A 57 1.00 -5.58 -3.99
C LYS A 57 -0.40 -4.98 -3.99
N LYS A 58 -0.84 -4.39 -5.11
CA LYS A 58 -2.20 -3.88 -5.30
C LYS A 58 -3.24 -4.98 -5.16
N GLN A 59 -3.00 -6.17 -5.72
CA GLN A 59 -3.87 -7.33 -5.53
C GLN A 59 -3.98 -7.70 -4.05
N VAL A 60 -2.85 -7.85 -3.35
CA VAL A 60 -2.81 -8.17 -1.92
C VAL A 60 -3.56 -7.13 -1.10
N TYR A 61 -3.35 -5.85 -1.38
CA TYR A 61 -4.05 -4.74 -0.74
C TYR A 61 -5.57 -4.86 -0.93
N ARG A 62 -6.04 -4.93 -2.19
CA ARG A 62 -7.47 -5.06 -2.51
C ARG A 62 -8.12 -6.26 -1.82
N GLN A 63 -7.48 -7.42 -1.90
CA GLN A 63 -7.99 -8.66 -1.32
C GLN A 63 -8.05 -8.60 0.21
N HIS A 64 -7.02 -8.04 0.84
CA HIS A 64 -7.00 -7.89 2.30
C HIS A 64 -8.04 -6.87 2.77
N THR A 65 -8.18 -5.74 2.08
CA THR A 65 -9.23 -4.74 2.36
C THR A 65 -10.64 -5.31 2.18
N GLN A 66 -10.81 -6.30 1.29
CA GLN A 66 -12.07 -7.04 1.13
C GLN A 66 -12.31 -8.12 2.21
N GLY A 67 -11.46 -8.21 3.22
CA GLY A 67 -11.63 -9.13 4.36
C GLY A 67 -10.93 -10.48 4.21
N ILE A 68 -10.15 -10.71 3.14
CA ILE A 68 -9.35 -11.94 3.04
C ILE A 68 -8.21 -11.88 4.04
N SER A 69 -8.14 -12.86 4.94
CA SER A 69 -7.12 -12.91 5.98
C SER A 69 -5.68 -12.98 5.43
N ARG A 70 -4.73 -12.40 6.16
CA ARG A 70 -3.30 -12.44 5.81
C ARG A 70 -2.77 -13.87 5.64
N ARG A 71 -3.24 -14.82 6.46
CA ARG A 71 -2.88 -16.24 6.36
C ARG A 71 -3.33 -16.86 5.03
N SER A 72 -4.56 -16.56 4.59
CA SER A 72 -5.07 -17.01 3.29
C SER A 72 -4.26 -16.39 2.15
N LEU A 73 -3.96 -15.10 2.22
CA LEU A 73 -3.13 -14.40 1.22
C LEU A 73 -1.70 -14.95 1.16
N ALA A 74 -1.11 -15.26 2.31
CA ALA A 74 0.22 -15.88 2.41
C ALA A 74 0.25 -17.23 1.68
N SER A 75 -0.77 -18.06 1.87
CA SER A 75 -0.94 -19.34 1.16
C SER A 75 -1.13 -19.11 -0.35
N ASN A 76 -2.10 -18.26 -0.71
CA ASN A 76 -2.46 -17.98 -2.10
C ASN A 76 -1.30 -17.37 -2.90
N CYS A 77 -0.51 -16.48 -2.30
CA CYS A 77 0.63 -15.85 -2.96
C CYS A 77 1.95 -16.62 -2.78
N ARG A 78 1.95 -17.71 -1.97
CA ARG A 78 3.16 -18.44 -1.53
C ARG A 78 4.22 -17.48 -0.95
N LYS A 79 3.80 -16.64 -0.02
CA LYS A 79 4.63 -15.65 0.69
C LYS A 79 4.54 -15.87 2.19
N SER A 80 5.55 -15.40 2.92
CA SER A 80 5.45 -15.33 4.37
C SER A 80 4.38 -14.31 4.77
N ASP A 81 3.74 -14.54 5.90
CA ASP A 81 2.78 -13.61 6.51
C ASP A 81 3.39 -12.20 6.67
N SER A 82 4.64 -12.12 7.12
CA SER A 82 5.41 -10.88 7.21
C SER A 82 5.63 -10.17 5.87
N THR A 83 5.70 -10.91 4.76
CA THR A 83 5.82 -10.30 3.43
C THR A 83 4.50 -9.72 2.96
N ILE A 84 3.39 -10.40 3.27
CA ILE A 84 2.03 -9.91 3.00
C ILE A 84 1.76 -8.63 3.80
N ALA A 85 2.08 -8.63 5.09
CA ALA A 85 1.96 -7.44 5.95
C ALA A 85 2.71 -6.25 5.33
N ARG A 86 4.00 -6.40 5.02
CA ARG A 86 4.80 -5.33 4.37
C ARG A 86 4.24 -4.87 3.02
N TYR A 87 3.57 -5.74 2.26
CA TYR A 87 2.94 -5.34 1.00
C TYR A 87 1.68 -4.51 1.28
N TYR A 88 0.89 -4.92 2.26
CA TYR A 88 -0.28 -4.21 2.70
C TYR A 88 0.09 -2.83 3.26
N ASP A 89 1.00 -2.76 4.24
CA ASP A 89 1.42 -1.50 4.87
C ASP A 89 1.93 -0.50 3.84
N HIS A 90 2.79 -0.95 2.92
CA HIS A 90 3.29 -0.11 1.85
C HIS A 90 2.19 0.45 0.93
N MET A 91 1.17 -0.35 0.61
CA MET A 91 0.03 0.11 -0.20
C MET A 91 -0.91 1.00 0.61
N TYR A 92 -1.11 0.67 1.88
CA TYR A 92 -1.89 1.47 2.81
C TYR A 92 -1.29 2.88 2.95
N ASP A 93 0.01 3.00 3.16
CA ASP A 93 0.71 4.30 3.22
C ASP A 93 0.53 5.13 1.93
N LEU A 94 0.54 4.46 0.77
CA LEU A 94 0.37 5.12 -0.52
C LEU A 94 -1.08 5.59 -0.73
N GLU A 95 -2.07 4.82 -0.30
CA GLU A 95 -3.48 5.23 -0.36
C GLU A 95 -3.79 6.29 0.70
N ASN A 96 -3.24 6.17 1.91
CA ASN A 96 -3.44 7.13 2.99
C ASN A 96 -2.91 8.52 2.63
N ARG A 97 -1.76 8.60 1.95
CA ARG A 97 -1.24 9.88 1.43
C ARG A 97 -2.18 10.57 0.46
N LYS A 98 -3.04 9.83 -0.26
CA LYS A 98 -4.06 10.43 -1.13
C LYS A 98 -5.22 11.00 -0.32
N LEU A 99 -5.53 10.40 0.83
CA LEU A 99 -6.52 10.93 1.76
C LEU A 99 -6.03 12.25 2.39
N LEU A 100 -4.76 12.32 2.77
CA LEU A 100 -4.14 13.56 3.29
C LEU A 100 -4.14 14.73 2.29
N THR A 101 -4.35 14.46 1.00
CA THR A 101 -4.49 15.51 -0.02
C THR A 101 -5.94 15.97 -0.24
N LEU A 102 -6.89 15.43 0.50
CA LEU A 102 -8.29 15.85 0.42
C LEU A 102 -8.46 17.26 0.99
N GLN A 103 -9.27 18.07 0.32
CA GLN A 103 -9.65 19.38 0.84
C GLN A 103 -10.60 19.22 2.03
N VAL A 104 -10.53 20.17 2.96
CA VAL A 104 -11.45 20.21 4.11
C VAL A 104 -12.89 20.23 3.61
N PRO A 105 -13.76 19.32 4.08
CA PRO A 105 -15.13 19.21 3.61
C PRO A 105 -15.94 20.44 4.03
N ARG A 106 -16.86 20.87 3.15
CA ARG A 106 -17.79 21.96 3.47
C ARG A 106 -18.88 21.56 4.48
N VAL A 107 -19.23 20.27 4.47
CA VAL A 107 -20.23 19.70 5.37
C VAL A 107 -19.64 18.42 5.94
N LEU A 108 -19.35 18.45 7.24
CA LEU A 108 -18.73 17.36 7.96
C LEU A 108 -19.79 16.59 8.75
N GLY A 109 -19.82 15.27 8.57
CA GLY A 109 -20.56 14.35 9.41
C GLY A 109 -19.61 13.77 10.46
N ILE A 110 -20.15 13.52 11.65
CA ILE A 110 -19.42 12.95 12.79
C ILE A 110 -20.19 11.71 13.22
N ASP A 111 -19.50 10.59 13.36
CA ASP A 111 -20.09 9.34 13.80
C ASP A 111 -19.17 8.58 14.76
N GLU A 112 -19.72 7.85 15.71
CA GLU A 112 -19.00 7.21 16.81
C GLU A 112 -19.14 5.69 16.73
N HIS A 113 -18.01 4.99 16.60
CA HIS A 113 -18.00 3.53 16.48
C HIS A 113 -17.24 2.88 17.63
N PHE A 114 -17.86 1.86 18.22
CA PHE A 114 -17.18 1.00 19.19
C PHE A 114 -16.22 0.05 18.46
N PHE A 115 -14.93 0.07 18.80
CA PHE A 115 -13.90 -0.69 18.07
C PHE A 115 -13.46 -1.95 18.82
N SER A 116 -12.83 -1.80 20.00
CA SER A 116 -12.37 -2.95 20.81
C SER A 116 -12.14 -2.60 22.28
N ARG A 117 -11.74 -3.58 23.11
CA ARG A 117 -11.39 -3.37 24.53
C ARG A 117 -10.20 -2.41 24.73
N GLN A 118 -9.29 -2.30 23.77
CA GLN A 118 -8.10 -1.44 23.88
C GLN A 118 -8.36 -0.02 23.38
N MET A 119 -9.23 0.15 22.38
CA MET A 119 -9.74 1.44 21.92
C MET A 119 -11.25 1.39 21.94
N ARG A 120 -11.85 1.92 23.02
CA ARG A 120 -13.29 1.80 23.28
C ARG A 120 -14.10 2.40 22.14
N PHE A 121 -13.81 3.64 21.77
CA PHE A 121 -14.52 4.37 20.74
C PHE A 121 -13.55 5.02 19.77
N ALA A 122 -13.98 5.13 18.52
CA ALA A 122 -13.34 5.92 17.48
C ALA A 122 -14.39 6.82 16.83
N THR A 123 -14.08 8.11 16.74
CA THR A 123 -14.92 9.11 16.07
C THR A 123 -14.46 9.23 14.62
N THR A 124 -15.39 9.02 13.69
CA THR A 124 -15.17 9.13 12.26
C THR A 124 -15.70 10.46 11.77
N PHE A 125 -14.84 11.23 11.10
CA PHE A 125 -15.20 12.46 10.40
C PHE A 125 -15.41 12.12 8.94
N CYS A 126 -16.58 12.41 8.38
CA CYS A 126 -16.91 12.10 6.99
C CYS A 126 -17.32 13.35 6.21
N ASP A 127 -16.87 13.43 4.96
CA ASP A 127 -17.38 14.42 4.01
C ASP A 127 -18.76 13.95 3.52
N LEU A 128 -19.82 14.62 3.97
CA LEU A 128 -21.19 14.26 3.61
C LEU A 128 -21.51 14.53 2.14
N LYS A 129 -20.75 15.42 1.48
CA LYS A 129 -20.93 15.69 0.04
C LYS A 129 -20.36 14.56 -0.81
N THR A 130 -19.15 14.09 -0.51
CA THR A 130 -18.49 13.03 -1.28
C THR A 130 -18.78 11.62 -0.76
N ARG A 131 -19.41 11.51 0.42
CA ARG A 131 -19.71 10.25 1.12
C ARG A 131 -18.45 9.43 1.39
N ARG A 132 -17.38 10.11 1.82
CA ARG A 132 -16.09 9.49 2.13
C ARG A 132 -15.67 9.84 3.55
N VAL A 133 -14.94 8.92 4.17
CA VAL A 133 -14.25 9.21 5.43
C VAL A 133 -13.18 10.26 5.13
N PHE A 134 -13.22 11.35 5.88
CA PHE A 134 -12.22 12.41 5.90
C PHE A 134 -11.09 12.04 6.87
N ASP A 135 -11.42 11.71 8.12
CA ASP A 135 -10.45 11.23 9.11
C ASP A 135 -11.10 10.42 10.24
N VAL A 136 -10.29 9.81 11.11
CA VAL A 136 -10.71 9.06 12.29
C VAL A 136 -9.85 9.43 13.49
N ALA A 137 -10.48 9.89 14.57
CA ALA A 137 -9.82 10.21 15.84
C ALA A 137 -10.22 9.24 16.95
N PRO A 138 -9.30 8.90 17.88
CA PRO A 138 -9.62 8.04 19.01
C PRO A 138 -10.51 8.74 20.04
N GLY A 139 -11.43 8.00 20.64
CA GLY A 139 -12.36 8.50 21.65
C GLY A 139 -13.66 9.06 21.08
N GLN A 140 -14.48 9.62 21.97
CA GLN A 140 -15.79 10.22 21.68
C GLN A 140 -16.06 11.49 22.51
N SER A 141 -15.28 11.73 23.58
CA SER A 141 -15.48 12.90 24.42
C SER A 141 -14.71 14.09 23.86
N HIS A 142 -15.20 15.30 24.15
CA HIS A 142 -14.48 16.54 23.81
C HIS A 142 -13.01 16.50 24.24
N ALA A 143 -12.74 16.07 25.48
CA ALA A 143 -11.36 15.97 25.99
C ALA A 143 -10.49 14.96 25.20
N ALA A 144 -11.09 13.89 24.68
CA ALA A 144 -10.36 12.91 23.86
C ALA A 144 -10.09 13.41 22.44
N LEU A 145 -11.00 14.24 21.91
CA LEU A 145 -10.91 14.78 20.56
C LEU A 145 -10.15 16.12 20.47
N ALA A 146 -9.99 16.84 21.58
CA ALA A 146 -9.32 18.13 21.62
C ALA A 146 -7.93 18.12 20.94
N PRO A 147 -7.04 17.13 21.17
CA PRO A 147 -5.75 17.09 20.47
C PRO A 147 -5.86 17.01 18.95
N TYR A 148 -6.94 16.43 18.42
CA TYR A 148 -7.16 16.33 16.98
C TYR A 148 -7.83 17.58 16.40
N LEU A 149 -8.67 18.27 17.18
CA LEU A 149 -9.42 19.44 16.73
C LEU A 149 -8.65 20.76 16.88
N ASP A 150 -7.68 20.79 17.79
CA ASP A 150 -6.89 21.98 18.11
C ASP A 150 -5.52 22.03 17.38
N ASP A 151 -5.17 20.99 16.62
CA ASP A 151 -3.98 20.88 15.74
C ASP A 151 -4.22 21.50 14.34
#